data_AF-A0A7J4AAB0-F1
#
_entry.id   AF-A0A7J4AAB0-F1
#
_cell.length_a   1.000
_cell.length_b   1.000
_cell.length_c   1.000
_cell.angle_alpha   90.00
_cell.angle_beta   90.00
_cell.angle_gamma   90.00
#
_symmetry.space_group_name_H-M   'P 1'
#
loop_
_entity.id
_entity.type
_entity.pdbx_description
1 polymer ?
#
loop_
_entity_poly.entity_id
_entity_poly.type
_entity_poly.pdbx_seq_one_letter_code
_entity_poly.pdbx_strand_id
1 'polypeptide(L)' 'MKKKYPRNEEVREAIIEALSKFLDHPSSFPYLVYEILESKGYNTKYLSYKRIWRLYKEMVNKGRIYDILDVVKENSSK' A
#
# COMPACT_ATOMS: atom_id res chain seq x y z
N MET A 1 -7.23 -15.37 19.28
CA MET A 1 -8.18 -14.37 18.70
C MET A 1 -8.08 -14.40 17.18
N LYS A 2 -9.19 -14.35 16.44
CA LYS A 2 -9.15 -14.22 14.97
C LYS A 2 -8.67 -12.79 14.63
N LYS A 3 -7.50 -12.67 13.98
CA LYS A 3 -7.03 -11.39 13.42
C LYS A 3 -8.07 -10.86 12.42
N LYS A 4 -8.41 -9.57 12.51
CA LYS A 4 -9.42 -8.92 11.65
C LYS A 4 -8.86 -8.71 10.25
N TYR A 5 -9.69 -8.83 9.22
CA TYR A 5 -9.28 -8.47 7.86
C TYR A 5 -9.23 -6.94 7.69
N PRO A 6 -8.17 -6.37 7.08
CA PRO A 6 -8.02 -4.93 6.97
C PRO A 6 -9.05 -4.31 6.01
N ARG A 7 -9.64 -3.20 6.43
CA ARG A 7 -10.49 -2.36 5.56
C ARG A 7 -9.60 -1.51 4.64
N ASN A 8 -10.20 -0.86 3.65
CA ASN A 8 -9.44 0.02 2.75
C ASN A 8 -8.71 1.14 3.52
N GLU A 9 -9.33 1.70 4.55
CA GLU A 9 -8.73 2.74 5.39
C GLU A 9 -7.42 2.25 6.03
N GLU A 10 -7.45 1.09 6.68
CA GLU A 10 -6.24 0.53 7.33
C GLU A 10 -5.14 0.22 6.32
N VAL A 11 -5.50 -0.25 5.12
CA VAL A 11 -4.52 -0.48 4.04
C VAL A 11 -3.92 0.85 3.56
N ARG A 12 -4.71 1.91 3.45
CA ARG A 12 -4.20 3.24 3.06
C ARG A 12 -3.27 3.82 4.13
N GLU A 13 -3.60 3.66 5.40
CA GLU A 13 -2.72 4.06 6.51
C GLU A 13 -1.41 3.27 6.49
N ALA A 14 -1.47 1.95 6.28
CA ALA A 14 -0.29 1.12 6.14
C ALA A 14 0.56 1.49 4.92
N ILE A 15 -0.05 1.91 3.80
CA ILE A 15 0.65 2.44 2.63
C ILE A 15 1.44 3.70 3.00
N ILE A 16 0.83 4.65 3.72
CA ILE A 16 1.51 5.89 4.13
C ILE A 16 2.69 5.58 5.04
N GLU A 17 2.48 4.69 6.01
CA GLU A 17 3.55 4.28 6.94
C GLU A 17 4.67 3.53 6.20
N ALA A 18 4.33 2.65 5.26
CA ALA A 18 5.32 1.95 4.44
C ALA A 18 6.17 2.94 3.64
N LEU A 19 5.56 3.94 2.99
CA LEU A 19 6.28 4.96 2.21
C LEU A 19 7.29 5.75 3.05
N SER A 20 7.01 5.97 4.34
CA SER A 20 7.94 6.67 5.24
C SER A 20 9.18 5.85 5.62
N LYS A 21 9.12 4.52 5.46
CA LYS A 21 10.18 3.57 5.84
C LYS A 21 10.82 2.89 4.64
N PHE A 22 10.28 3.08 3.44
CA PHE A 22 10.64 2.32 2.26
C PHE A 22 11.93 2.84 1.65
N LEU A 23 12.97 2.00 1.67
CA LEU A 23 14.30 2.27 1.08
C LEU A 23 14.64 1.29 -0.06
N ASP A 24 13.74 0.34 -0.36
CA ASP A 24 13.97 -0.78 -1.28
C ASP A 24 13.30 -0.59 -2.64
N HIS A 25 13.43 -1.58 -3.53
CA HIS A 25 12.84 -1.57 -4.86
C HIS A 25 11.30 -1.68 -4.83
N PRO A 26 10.53 -0.88 -5.61
CA PRO A 26 9.06 -0.81 -5.56
C PRO A 26 8.30 -2.15 -5.57
N SER A 27 8.84 -3.19 -6.22
CA SER A 27 8.26 -4.54 -6.20
C SER A 27 8.12 -5.13 -4.80
N SER A 28 8.99 -4.72 -3.87
CA SER A 28 9.00 -5.16 -2.49
C SER A 28 8.02 -4.39 -1.60
N PHE A 29 7.51 -3.26 -2.09
CA PHE A 29 6.61 -2.38 -1.34
C PHE A 29 5.40 -3.09 -0.70
N PRO A 30 4.70 -4.01 -1.40
CA PRO A 30 3.55 -4.65 -0.80
C PRO A 30 3.87 -5.56 0.39
N TYR A 31 5.09 -6.12 0.48
CA TYR A 31 5.50 -6.92 1.63
C TYR A 31 5.60 -6.07 2.89
N LEU A 32 6.19 -4.87 2.78
CA LEU A 32 6.25 -3.92 3.90
C LEU A 32 4.85 -3.50 4.37
N VAL A 33 3.91 -3.32 3.44
CA VAL A 33 2.50 -3.06 3.78
C VAL A 33 1.89 -4.23 4.55
N TYR A 34 2.20 -5.48 4.18
CA TYR A 34 1.74 -6.65 4.94
C TYR A 34 2.32 -6.68 6.35
N GLU A 35 3.63 -6.47 6.51
CA GLU A 35 4.29 -6.46 7.82
C GLU A 35 3.68 -5.42 8.77
N ILE A 36 3.43 -4.21 8.25
CA ILE A 36 2.78 -3.14 9.02
C ILE A 36 1.36 -3.53 9.43
N LEU A 37 0.57 -4.12 8.52
CA LEU A 37 -0.79 -4.59 8.85
C LEU A 37 -0.77 -5.74 9.87
N GLU A 38 0.13 -6.70 9.71
CA GLU A 38 0.23 -7.88 10.58
C GLU A 38 0.71 -7.53 11.99
N SER A 39 1.65 -6.59 12.12
CA SER A 39 2.12 -6.05 13.40
C SER A 39 1.01 -5.27 14.13
N LYS A 40 0.09 -4.65 13.39
CA LYS A 40 -1.15 -4.04 13.92
C LYS A 40 -2.27 -5.07 14.20
N GLY A 41 -2.01 -6.36 14.03
CA GLY A 41 -2.96 -7.43 14.34
C GLY A 41 -3.97 -7.75 13.24
N TYR A 42 -3.76 -7.28 12.01
CA TYR A 42 -4.61 -7.61 10.87
C TYR A 42 -4.21 -8.93 10.19
N ASN A 43 -5.17 -9.57 9.53
CA ASN A 43 -4.97 -10.75 8.70
C ASN A 43 -4.89 -10.36 7.23
N THR A 44 -3.71 -10.53 6.64
CA THR A 44 -3.33 -10.20 5.26
C THR A 44 -3.43 -11.38 4.29
N LYS A 45 -3.75 -12.60 4.77
CA LYS A 45 -3.76 -13.84 3.96
C LYS A 45 -4.53 -13.72 2.64
N TYR A 46 -5.58 -12.90 2.62
CA TYR A 46 -6.44 -12.67 1.46
C TYR A 46 -6.36 -11.23 0.93
N LEU A 47 -5.37 -10.44 1.35
CA LEU A 47 -5.07 -9.13 0.79
C LEU A 47 -4.12 -9.33 -0.39
N SER A 48 -4.55 -8.98 -1.59
CA SER A 48 -3.74 -9.16 -2.80
C SER A 48 -2.85 -7.94 -3.10
N TYR A 49 -1.73 -8.17 -3.76
CA TYR A 49 -0.86 -7.12 -4.29
C TYR A 49 -1.62 -6.11 -5.15
N LYS A 50 -2.51 -6.62 -6.03
CA LYS A 50 -3.34 -5.79 -6.90
C LYS A 50 -4.20 -4.80 -6.10
N ARG A 51 -4.71 -5.20 -4.93
CA ARG A 51 -5.52 -4.32 -4.08
C ARG A 51 -4.68 -3.21 -3.45
N ILE A 52 -3.46 -3.52 -2.99
CA ILE A 52 -2.52 -2.53 -2.44
C ILE A 52 -2.19 -1.50 -3.51
N TRP A 53 -1.74 -1.95 -4.69
CA TRP A 53 -1.39 -1.06 -5.80
C TRP A 53 -2.56 -0.22 -6.29
N ARG A 54 -3.76 -0.80 -6.37
CA ARG A 54 -4.97 -0.04 -6.73
C ARG A 54 -5.24 1.08 -5.72
N LEU A 55 -5.09 0.81 -4.42
CA LEU A 55 -5.30 1.82 -3.38
C LEU A 55 -4.20 2.89 -3.39
N TYR A 56 -2.94 2.50 -3.59
CA TYR A 56 -1.83 3.44 -3.78
C TYR A 56 -2.11 4.38 -4.97
N LYS A 57 -2.44 3.82 -6.14
CA LYS A 57 -2.78 4.59 -7.34
C LYS A 57 -3.97 5.51 -7.12
N GLU A 58 -5.01 5.03 -6.44
CA GLU A 58 -6.17 5.86 -6.07
C GLU A 58 -5.75 7.04 -5.18
N MET A 59 -4.83 6.83 -4.23
CA MET A 59 -4.33 7.89 -3.35
C MET A 59 -3.49 8.93 -4.11
N VAL A 60 -2.62 8.47 -5.02
CA VAL A 60 -1.82 9.35 -5.90
C VAL A 60 -2.74 10.18 -6.79
N ASN A 61 -3.66 9.54 -7.51
CA ASN A 61 -4.58 10.21 -8.44
C ASN A 61 -5.50 11.23 -7.75
N LYS A 62 -5.84 11.00 -6.47
CA LYS A 62 -6.64 11.93 -5.65
C LYS A 62 -5.80 13.01 -4.97
N GLY A 63 -4.49 13.07 -5.21
CA GLY A 63 -3.57 14.03 -4.59
C GLY A 63 -3.38 13.84 -3.09
N ARG A 64 -3.68 12.64 -2.54
CA ARG A 64 -3.51 12.35 -1.11
C ARG A 64 -2.07 12.04 -0.73
N ILE A 65 -1.30 11.51 -1.69
CA ILE A 65 0.14 11.25 -1.58
C ILE A 65 0.80 11.59 -2.93
N TYR A 66 2.09 11.85 -2.91
CA TYR A 66 2.89 11.93 -4.13
C TYR A 66 3.20 10.52 -4.65
N ASP A 67 3.50 10.40 -5.95
CA ASP A 67 3.96 9.14 -6.55
C ASP A 67 5.43 8.88 -6.22
N ILE A 68 5.72 8.56 -4.96
CA ILE A 68 7.08 8.36 -4.43
C ILE A 68 7.76 7.17 -5.10
N LEU A 69 6.99 6.16 -5.48
CA LEU A 69 7.49 4.93 -6.12
C LEU A 69 7.62 5.05 -7.64
N ASP A 70 7.20 6.18 -8.23
CA ASP A 70 7.19 6.48 -9.68
C ASP A 70 6.50 5.42 -10.56
N VAL A 71 5.48 4.73 -10.02
CA VAL A 71 4.78 3.64 -10.72
C VAL A 71 3.43 4.05 -11.35
N VAL A 72 2.99 5.29 -11.13
CA VAL A 72 1.69 5.80 -11.63
C VAL A 72 1.89 6.70 -12.85
N LYS A 73 2.92 7.53 -12.87
CA LYS A 73 3.15 8.54 -13.93
C LYS A 73 3.44 7.97 -15.32
N GLU A 74 4.02 6.77 -15.42
CA GLU A 74 4.32 6.14 -16.72
C GLU A 74 3.09 5.88 -17.61
N ASN A 75 1.87 6.00 -17.07
CA ASN A 75 0.63 5.82 -17.83
C ASN A 75 -0.08 7.12 -18.23
N SER A 76 0.50 8.30 -17.96
CA SER A 76 -0.15 9.60 -18.21
C SER A 76 0.41 10.36 -19.41
N SER A 77 1.40 9.79 -20.10
CA SER A 77 1.92 10.32 -21.37
C SER A 77 1.24 9.60 -22.54
N LYS A 78 0.07 10.08 -22.94
CA LYS A 78 -0.50 9.88 -24.27
C LYS A 78 -1.05 11.20 -24.77
#